data_AF-A0A2N3RM16-F1
#
_entry.id   AF-A0A2N3RM16-F1
#
_cell.length_a   1.000
_cell.length_b   1.000
_cell.length_c   1.000
_cell.angle_alpha   90.00
_cell.angle_beta   90.00
_cell.angle_gamma   90.00
#
_symmetry.space_group_name_H-M   'P 1'
#
loop_
_entity.id
_entity.type
_entity.pdbx_description
1 polymer ?
#
loop_
_entity_poly.entity_id
_entity_poly.type
_entity_poly.pdbx_seq_one_letter_code
_entity_poly.pdbx_strand_id
1 'polypeptide(L)'
;MCLLAGCGKQSPPTSALITKEQAEARSTVPLVRSLAPDDDGPMELEFDVPAQADDAEPPIFIGVRFTASDPDALADVADRLISSNILAFVHLERMQKVGSTSVPLEISRRIGWGQVAPAALGADGIAPGLFALDADVTTMQDAGLSSAATVSRELAFSYNSSLKAGHYRLKLRIEKNRDALVKANAQILIAYPHKGK
;
A
#
# COMPACT_ATOMS: atom_id res chain seq x y z
N MET A 1 -14.14 7.56 53.71
CA MET A 1 -15.08 8.26 52.80
C MET A 1 -14.26 9.24 51.98
N CYS A 2 -14.40 9.17 50.65
CA CYS A 2 -13.78 9.99 49.59
C CYS A 2 -12.26 9.87 49.35
N LEU A 3 -11.85 8.87 48.56
CA LEU A 3 -10.71 8.99 47.65
C LEU A 3 -11.26 9.48 46.31
N LEU A 4 -10.99 10.74 45.97
CA LEU A 4 -11.32 11.31 44.66
C LEU A 4 -10.34 10.77 43.63
N ALA A 5 -10.84 9.90 42.76
CA ALA A 5 -10.16 9.49 41.53
C ALA A 5 -10.07 10.70 40.58
N GLY A 6 -8.87 11.23 40.38
CA GLY A 6 -8.59 12.18 39.32
C GLY A 6 -8.50 11.43 37.99
N CYS A 7 -9.51 11.60 37.13
CA CYS A 7 -9.50 11.14 35.75
C CYS A 7 -8.31 11.74 35.00
N GLY A 8 -7.31 10.92 34.70
CA GLY A 8 -6.29 11.26 33.70
C GLY A 8 -6.98 11.46 32.36
N LYS A 9 -6.95 12.69 31.85
CA LYS A 9 -7.23 12.97 30.44
C LYS A 9 -6.17 12.23 29.63
N GLN A 10 -6.49 11.04 29.16
CA GLN A 10 -5.69 10.36 28.17
C GLN A 10 -5.80 11.19 26.89
N SER A 11 -4.79 12.00 26.62
CA SER A 11 -4.63 12.63 25.31
C SER A 11 -4.74 11.54 24.25
N PRO A 12 -5.41 11.79 23.11
CA PRO A 12 -5.35 10.84 21.99
C PRO A 12 -3.87 10.60 21.69
N PRO A 13 -3.45 9.35 21.41
CA PRO A 13 -2.08 9.12 21.02
C PRO A 13 -1.84 9.93 19.74
N THR A 14 -1.04 10.99 19.85
CA THR A 14 -0.33 11.50 18.67
C THR A 14 0.49 10.32 18.19
N SER A 15 0.07 9.67 17.09
CA SER A 15 0.83 8.55 16.53
C SER A 15 2.26 9.01 16.30
N ALA A 16 3.15 8.58 17.19
CA ALA A 16 4.56 8.86 17.06
C ALA A 16 5.05 8.14 15.81
N LEU A 17 5.93 8.80 15.05
CA LEU A 17 6.58 8.15 13.92
C LEU A 17 7.27 6.88 14.40
N ILE A 18 7.00 5.79 13.70
CA ILE A 18 7.61 4.51 14.01
C ILE A 18 8.95 4.39 13.29
N THR A 19 9.88 3.62 13.86
CA THR A 19 11.13 3.30 13.18
C THR A 19 10.89 2.45 11.94
N LYS A 20 11.89 2.38 11.05
CA LYS A 20 11.84 1.51 9.88
C LYS A 20 11.59 0.04 10.28
N GLU A 21 12.27 -0.45 11.30
CA GLU A 21 12.10 -1.82 11.81
C GLU A 21 10.68 -2.08 12.31
N GLN A 22 10.09 -1.12 13.02
CA GLN A 22 8.71 -1.22 13.49
C GLN A 22 7.70 -1.22 12.33
N ALA A 23 7.96 -0.44 11.29
CA ALA A 23 7.13 -0.43 10.08
C ALA A 23 7.20 -1.76 9.32
N GLU A 24 8.40 -2.36 9.24
CA GLU A 24 8.63 -3.65 8.59
C GLU A 24 8.10 -4.85 9.39
N ALA A 25 8.03 -4.75 10.71
CA ALA A 25 7.44 -5.80 11.56
C ALA A 25 5.90 -5.82 11.53
N ARG A 26 5.26 -4.77 11.02
CA ARG A 26 3.79 -4.64 11.00
C ARG A 26 3.15 -5.63 10.02
N SER A 27 2.10 -6.32 10.45
CA SER A 27 1.33 -7.26 9.62
C SER A 27 -0.13 -6.84 9.45
N THR A 28 -0.42 -5.54 9.47
CA THR A 28 -1.79 -5.00 9.35
C THR A 28 -1.79 -3.78 8.44
N VAL A 29 -2.81 -3.62 7.59
CA VAL A 29 -2.93 -2.46 6.68
C VAL A 29 -3.09 -1.15 7.48
N PRO A 30 -2.45 -0.02 7.06
CA PRO A 30 -1.46 0.05 5.99
C PRO A 30 -0.12 -0.60 6.39
N LEU A 31 0.51 -1.26 5.43
CA LEU A 31 1.71 -2.08 5.60
C LEU A 31 2.79 -1.68 4.61
N VAL A 32 4.03 -1.61 5.07
CA VAL A 32 5.20 -1.30 4.22
C VAL A 32 6.29 -2.35 4.33
N ARG A 33 6.99 -2.60 3.23
CA ARG A 33 8.18 -3.46 3.18
C ARG A 33 9.25 -2.85 2.28
N SER A 34 10.50 -2.89 2.73
CA SER A 34 11.60 -2.43 1.89
C SER A 34 11.86 -3.40 0.74
N LEU A 35 12.24 -2.85 -0.41
CA LEU A 35 12.82 -3.61 -1.51
C LEU A 35 14.33 -3.72 -1.28
N ALA A 36 14.83 -4.90 -0.94
CA ALA A 36 16.26 -5.12 -0.77
C ALA A 36 16.94 -5.09 -2.16
N PRO A 37 18.03 -4.32 -2.37
CA PRO A 37 18.68 -4.23 -3.68
C PRO A 37 19.10 -5.60 -4.24
N ASP A 38 19.60 -6.48 -3.37
CA ASP A 38 20.20 -7.76 -3.72
C ASP A 38 19.24 -8.96 -3.68
N ASP A 39 17.93 -8.72 -3.49
CA ASP A 39 16.90 -9.77 -3.46
C ASP A 39 15.83 -9.49 -4.53
N ASP A 40 15.99 -10.12 -5.70
CA ASP A 40 15.06 -10.07 -6.82
C ASP A 40 14.01 -11.21 -6.80
N GLY A 41 13.99 -12.00 -5.72
CA GLY A 41 13.08 -13.11 -5.55
C GLY A 41 11.60 -12.68 -5.41
N PRO A 42 10.66 -13.64 -5.55
CA PRO A 42 9.27 -13.40 -5.18
C PRO A 42 9.17 -13.09 -3.69
N MET A 43 8.48 -12.00 -3.38
CA MET A 43 8.12 -11.60 -2.02
C MET A 43 6.76 -12.19 -1.65
N GLU A 44 6.70 -12.84 -0.48
CA GLU A 44 5.44 -13.30 0.11
C GLU A 44 5.19 -12.53 1.40
N LEU A 45 4.00 -11.90 1.52
CA LEU A 45 3.60 -11.12 2.69
C LEU A 45 2.26 -11.60 3.20
N GLU A 46 2.21 -11.97 4.48
CA GLU A 46 0.97 -12.22 5.20
C GLU A 46 0.56 -11.00 6.01
N PHE A 47 -0.71 -10.62 5.95
CA PHE A 47 -1.22 -9.42 6.59
C PHE A 47 -2.72 -9.47 6.88
N ASP A 48 -3.13 -8.68 7.85
CA ASP A 48 -4.52 -8.49 8.24
C ASP A 48 -5.09 -7.20 7.63
N VAL A 49 -6.31 -7.32 7.12
CA VAL A 49 -7.15 -6.19 6.71
C VAL A 49 -8.26 -6.04 7.76
N PRO A 50 -8.17 -5.04 8.65
CA PRO A 50 -9.23 -4.76 9.60
C PRO A 50 -10.45 -4.16 8.88
N ALA A 51 -11.63 -4.36 9.46
CA ALA A 51 -12.82 -3.60 9.09
C ALA A 51 -12.61 -2.12 9.45
N GLN A 52 -13.08 -1.21 8.61
CA GLN A 52 -13.14 0.20 8.96
C GLN A 52 -14.50 0.50 9.61
N ALA A 53 -14.55 1.53 10.46
CA ALA A 53 -15.76 1.89 11.20
C ALA A 53 -16.99 2.08 10.28
N ASP A 54 -16.76 2.66 9.11
CA ASP A 54 -17.80 2.98 8.12
C ASP A 54 -17.79 2.06 6.90
N ASP A 55 -16.90 1.05 6.87
CA ASP A 55 -16.72 0.19 5.71
C ASP A 55 -16.25 -1.21 6.13
N ALA A 56 -17.17 -2.18 6.04
CA ALA A 56 -16.89 -3.58 6.39
C ALA A 56 -16.08 -4.31 5.30
N GLU A 57 -16.03 -3.75 4.08
CA GLU A 57 -15.30 -4.30 2.94
C GLU A 57 -14.35 -3.26 2.34
N PRO A 58 -13.40 -2.71 3.12
CA PRO A 58 -12.65 -1.55 2.70
C PRO A 58 -11.79 -1.85 1.45
N PRO A 59 -11.70 -0.90 0.51
CA PRO A 59 -10.84 -1.06 -0.65
C PRO A 59 -9.37 -1.06 -0.24
N ILE A 60 -8.53 -1.79 -0.99
CA ILE A 60 -7.07 -1.74 -0.82
C ILE A 60 -6.38 -1.57 -2.15
N PHE A 61 -5.14 -1.09 -2.13
CA PHE A 61 -4.23 -1.23 -3.25
C PHE A 61 -2.90 -1.84 -2.84
N ILE A 62 -2.26 -2.45 -3.82
CA ILE A 62 -0.92 -3.04 -3.74
C ILE A 62 -0.03 -2.22 -4.66
N GLY A 63 1.03 -1.66 -4.12
CA GLY A 63 1.81 -0.66 -4.81
C GLY A 63 3.14 -0.39 -4.16
N VAL A 64 3.63 0.82 -4.40
CA VAL A 64 4.85 1.34 -3.82
C VAL A 64 4.61 2.73 -3.25
N ARG A 65 5.37 3.06 -2.20
CA ARG A 65 5.53 4.42 -1.71
C ARG A 65 6.98 4.84 -1.79
N PHE A 66 7.22 6.13 -1.92
CA PHE A 66 8.54 6.73 -1.87
C PHE A 66 8.41 8.14 -1.31
N THR A 67 9.44 8.60 -0.60
CA THR A 67 9.42 9.87 0.14
C THR A 67 10.57 10.77 -0.28
N ALA A 68 10.32 12.07 -0.25
CA ALA A 68 11.34 13.09 -0.43
C ALA A 68 11.02 14.34 0.39
N SER A 69 12.03 15.18 0.60
CA SER A 69 11.84 16.51 1.19
C SER A 69 11.34 17.55 0.18
N ASP A 70 11.54 17.30 -1.12
CA ASP A 70 11.15 18.18 -2.22
C ASP A 70 9.96 17.58 -2.99
N PRO A 71 8.78 18.22 -2.97
CA PRO A 71 7.58 17.76 -3.69
C PRO A 71 7.75 17.69 -5.21
N ASP A 72 8.52 18.61 -5.80
CA ASP A 72 8.68 18.69 -7.27
C ASP A 72 9.57 17.54 -7.74
N ALA A 73 10.69 17.31 -7.05
CA ALA A 73 11.54 16.15 -7.29
C ALA A 73 10.78 14.82 -7.13
N LEU A 74 9.81 14.77 -6.20
CA LEU A 74 8.99 13.59 -5.96
C LEU A 74 8.00 13.33 -7.10
N ALA A 75 7.42 14.38 -7.68
CA ALA A 75 6.57 14.28 -8.87
C ALA A 75 7.38 13.74 -10.07
N ASP A 76 8.59 14.25 -10.29
CA ASP A 76 9.48 13.76 -11.33
C ASP A 76 9.83 12.27 -11.16
N VAL A 77 10.03 11.80 -9.92
CA VAL A 77 10.25 10.37 -9.64
C VAL A 77 9.01 9.56 -10.00
N ALA A 78 7.81 10.04 -9.65
CA ALA A 78 6.55 9.36 -9.98
C ALA A 78 6.39 9.19 -11.49
N ASP A 79 6.58 10.26 -12.26
CA ASP A 79 6.46 10.24 -13.73
C ASP A 79 7.48 9.30 -14.38
N ARG A 80 8.72 9.28 -13.85
CA ARG A 80 9.76 8.31 -14.27
C ARG A 80 9.33 6.88 -13.98
N LEU A 81 8.81 6.58 -12.79
CA LEU A 81 8.38 5.23 -12.44
C LEU A 81 7.20 4.74 -13.29
N ILE A 82 6.21 5.61 -13.53
CA ILE A 82 5.06 5.32 -14.41
C ILE A 82 5.54 5.00 -15.84
N SER A 83 6.52 5.75 -16.35
CA SER A 83 7.08 5.53 -17.69
C SER A 83 8.17 4.44 -17.77
N SER A 84 8.55 3.82 -16.64
CA SER A 84 9.66 2.86 -16.57
C SER A 84 9.32 1.45 -17.07
N ASN A 85 8.12 1.19 -17.62
CA ASN A 85 7.71 -0.14 -18.11
C ASN A 85 7.98 -1.26 -17.08
N ILE A 86 7.72 -0.98 -15.80
CA ILE A 86 7.85 -1.98 -14.73
C ILE A 86 6.79 -3.05 -14.97
N LEU A 87 7.17 -4.33 -14.80
CA LEU A 87 6.24 -5.45 -14.89
C LEU A 87 6.29 -6.20 -13.57
N ALA A 88 5.13 -6.40 -12.94
CA ALA A 88 5.01 -7.17 -11.72
C ALA A 88 3.99 -8.31 -11.89
N PHE A 89 4.23 -9.40 -11.17
CA PHE A 89 3.26 -10.46 -10.94
C PHE A 89 2.66 -10.25 -9.55
N VAL A 90 1.35 -10.09 -9.48
CA VAL A 90 0.61 -9.78 -8.25
C VAL A 90 -0.50 -10.79 -8.08
N HIS A 91 -0.44 -11.56 -7.00
CA HIS A 91 -1.52 -12.45 -6.59
C HIS A 91 -1.89 -12.19 -5.14
N LEU A 92 -3.19 -12.07 -4.90
CA LEU A 92 -3.74 -11.92 -3.56
C LEU A 92 -4.63 -13.12 -3.25
N GLU A 93 -4.42 -13.70 -2.08
CA GLU A 93 -5.22 -14.81 -1.56
C GLU A 93 -5.81 -14.42 -0.20
N ARG A 94 -7.09 -14.72 0.00
CA ARG A 94 -7.73 -14.68 1.31
C ARG A 94 -7.49 -16.00 2.03
N MET A 95 -6.87 -15.92 3.19
CA MET A 95 -6.58 -17.08 4.03
C MET A 95 -7.81 -17.46 4.85
N GLN A 96 -8.12 -18.75 4.92
CA GLN A 96 -9.26 -19.29 5.65
C GLN A 96 -8.79 -20.35 6.63
N LYS A 97 -9.67 -20.80 7.54
CA LYS A 97 -9.38 -21.91 8.44
C LYS A 97 -8.93 -23.16 7.70
N VAL A 98 -9.44 -23.36 6.48
CA VAL A 98 -9.06 -24.44 5.58
C VAL A 98 -8.83 -23.85 4.20
N GLY A 99 -7.57 -23.87 3.75
CA GLY A 99 -7.17 -23.40 2.42
C GLY A 99 -7.16 -21.88 2.24
N SER A 100 -7.08 -21.46 0.99
CA SER A 100 -7.09 -20.06 0.57
C SER A 100 -7.97 -19.88 -0.67
N THR A 101 -8.43 -18.66 -0.91
CA THR A 101 -9.20 -18.31 -2.11
C THR A 101 -8.57 -17.10 -2.78
N SER A 102 -8.38 -17.19 -4.10
CA SER A 102 -7.88 -16.07 -4.89
C SER A 102 -8.82 -14.88 -4.82
N VAL A 103 -8.24 -13.70 -4.62
CA VAL A 103 -8.96 -12.43 -4.61
C VAL A 103 -8.76 -11.76 -5.96
N PRO A 104 -9.84 -11.38 -6.66
CA PRO A 104 -9.70 -10.65 -7.91
C PRO A 104 -9.09 -9.28 -7.66
N LEU A 105 -8.17 -8.88 -8.53
CA LEU A 105 -7.54 -7.57 -8.52
C LEU A 105 -7.93 -6.81 -9.80
N GLU A 106 -7.84 -5.49 -9.73
CA GLU A 106 -8.10 -4.58 -10.83
C GLU A 106 -6.88 -3.70 -11.09
N ILE A 107 -6.78 -3.19 -12.31
CA ILE A 107 -5.77 -2.23 -12.75
C ILE A 107 -6.45 -1.03 -13.38
N SER A 108 -5.77 0.12 -13.36
CA SER A 108 -6.18 1.28 -14.14
C SER A 108 -5.63 1.17 -15.56
N ARG A 109 -6.50 0.98 -16.55
CA ARG A 109 -6.12 0.85 -17.96
C ARG A 109 -6.43 2.13 -18.72
N ARG A 110 -5.47 2.64 -19.46
CA ARG A 110 -5.70 3.74 -20.41
C ARG A 110 -6.59 3.25 -21.56
N ILE A 111 -7.74 3.89 -21.74
CA ILE A 111 -8.72 3.59 -22.79
C ILE A 111 -8.83 4.69 -23.86
N GLY A 112 -8.11 5.80 -23.69
CA GLY A 112 -8.10 6.91 -24.63
C GLY A 112 -7.09 7.99 -24.26
N TRP A 113 -7.16 9.14 -24.93
CA TRP A 113 -6.41 10.33 -24.54
C TRP A 113 -6.94 10.87 -23.21
N GLY A 114 -6.10 10.81 -22.17
CA GLY A 114 -6.47 11.27 -20.82
C GLY A 114 -7.54 10.42 -20.11
N GLN A 115 -7.99 9.32 -20.71
CA GLN A 115 -9.05 8.47 -20.16
C GLN A 115 -8.47 7.16 -19.64
N VAL A 116 -8.81 6.84 -18.40
CA VAL A 116 -8.49 5.59 -17.73
C VAL A 116 -9.79 4.92 -17.27
N ALA A 117 -9.80 3.60 -17.28
CA ALA A 117 -10.91 2.80 -16.76
C ALA A 117 -10.39 1.60 -15.96
N PRO A 118 -11.15 1.15 -14.95
CA PRO A 118 -10.92 -0.13 -14.31
C PRO A 118 -10.89 -1.28 -15.32
N ALA A 119 -9.97 -2.20 -15.13
CA ALA A 119 -9.95 -3.48 -15.84
C ALA A 119 -9.53 -4.59 -14.86
N ALA A 120 -10.15 -5.77 -14.99
CA ALA A 120 -9.72 -6.93 -14.21
C ALA A 120 -8.27 -7.30 -14.53
N LEU A 121 -7.49 -7.56 -13.48
CA LEU A 121 -6.18 -8.20 -13.60
C LEU A 121 -6.39 -9.65 -14.04
N GLY A 122 -5.60 -10.09 -15.02
CA GLY A 122 -5.64 -11.47 -15.50
C GLY A 122 -5.33 -12.47 -14.39
N ALA A 123 -5.77 -13.72 -14.56
CA ALA A 123 -5.47 -14.80 -13.62
C ALA A 123 -3.97 -15.14 -13.54
N ASP A 124 -3.19 -14.71 -14.54
CA ASP A 124 -1.72 -14.75 -14.55
C ASP A 124 -1.06 -13.69 -13.63
N GLY A 125 -1.85 -12.76 -13.08
CA GLY A 125 -1.38 -11.74 -12.14
C GLY A 125 -0.51 -10.66 -12.76
N ILE A 126 -0.45 -10.54 -14.10
CA ILE A 126 0.48 -9.63 -14.76
C ILE A 126 -0.04 -8.18 -14.68
N ALA A 127 0.62 -7.36 -13.86
CA ALA A 127 0.39 -5.93 -13.72
C ALA A 127 1.37 -5.13 -14.61
N PRO A 128 0.90 -4.53 -15.72
CA PRO A 128 1.75 -3.93 -16.75
C PRO A 128 2.08 -2.45 -16.43
N GLY A 129 2.71 -2.22 -15.28
CA GLY A 129 3.17 -0.90 -14.87
C GLY A 129 2.54 -0.40 -13.59
N LEU A 130 2.81 0.88 -13.31
CA LEU A 130 2.32 1.60 -12.15
C LEU A 130 1.35 2.69 -12.60
N PHE A 131 0.32 2.94 -11.79
CA PHE A 131 -0.58 4.08 -11.95
C PHE A 131 -0.74 4.84 -10.64
N ALA A 132 -1.07 6.13 -10.72
CA ALA A 132 -1.29 6.96 -9.54
C ALA A 132 -2.50 6.46 -8.75
N LEU A 133 -2.29 6.21 -7.46
CA LEU A 133 -3.34 5.91 -6.50
C LEU A 133 -2.84 6.26 -5.10
N ASP A 134 -3.33 7.35 -4.55
CA ASP A 134 -2.86 7.88 -3.27
C ASP A 134 -3.43 7.07 -2.09
N ALA A 135 -2.65 6.96 -1.02
CA ALA A 135 -3.10 6.33 0.22
C ALA A 135 -3.99 7.26 1.05
N ASP A 136 -4.89 6.68 1.83
CA ASP A 136 -5.67 7.41 2.82
C ASP A 136 -4.75 8.01 3.89
N VAL A 137 -4.72 9.34 3.95
CA VAL A 137 -3.82 10.13 4.80
C VAL A 137 -4.02 9.79 6.27
N THR A 138 -5.26 9.62 6.72
CA THR A 138 -5.59 9.35 8.13
C THR A 138 -5.01 8.01 8.57
N THR A 139 -5.26 6.95 7.79
CA THR A 139 -4.75 5.61 8.13
C THR A 139 -3.22 5.54 8.10
N MET A 140 -2.57 6.30 7.21
CA MET A 140 -1.11 6.40 7.15
C MET A 140 -0.55 7.15 8.36
N GLN A 141 -1.20 8.23 8.81
CA GLN A 141 -0.82 8.97 10.03
C GLN A 141 -1.00 8.13 11.28
N ASP A 142 -2.15 7.46 11.42
CA ASP A 142 -2.45 6.60 12.56
C ASP A 142 -1.45 5.44 12.67
N ALA A 143 -0.97 4.92 11.54
CA ALA A 143 0.08 3.90 11.49
C ALA A 143 1.51 4.45 11.75
N GLY A 144 1.69 5.76 11.93
CA GLY A 144 2.99 6.40 12.10
C GLY A 144 3.85 6.39 10.82
N LEU A 145 3.22 6.21 9.66
CA LEU A 145 3.87 6.02 8.36
C LEU A 145 4.06 7.31 7.57
N SER A 146 3.48 8.42 8.02
CA SER A 146 3.61 9.75 7.40
C SER A 146 4.01 10.79 8.45
N SER A 147 4.86 11.75 8.04
CA SER A 147 5.32 12.85 8.90
C SER A 147 5.04 14.21 8.26
N ALA A 148 5.07 15.28 9.06
CA ALA A 148 5.05 16.64 8.53
C ALA A 148 6.38 17.07 7.87
N ALA A 149 7.46 16.29 8.05
CA ALA A 149 8.80 16.63 7.60
C ALA A 149 9.14 16.08 6.20
N THR A 150 8.35 15.14 5.69
CA THR A 150 8.57 14.48 4.38
C THR A 150 7.27 14.37 3.62
N VAL A 151 7.36 14.52 2.29
CA VAL A 151 6.24 14.25 1.39
C VAL A 151 6.35 12.82 0.89
N SER A 152 5.21 12.13 0.80
CA SER A 152 5.08 10.78 0.24
C SER A 152 4.29 10.85 -1.06
N ARG A 153 4.62 9.95 -1.99
CA ARG A 153 3.81 9.63 -3.16
C ARG A 153 3.62 8.13 -3.23
N GLU A 154 2.45 7.74 -3.69
CA GLU A 154 2.07 6.35 -3.84
C GLU A 154 1.68 6.05 -5.29
N LEU A 155 2.10 4.88 -5.76
CA LEU A 155 1.72 4.33 -7.05
C LEU A 155 1.25 2.89 -6.85
N ALA A 156 0.27 2.43 -7.60
CA ALA A 156 -0.28 1.08 -7.49
C ALA A 156 0.07 0.23 -8.70
N PHE A 157 0.32 -1.07 -8.44
CA PHE A 157 0.29 -2.12 -9.46
C PHE A 157 -1.12 -2.59 -9.73
N SER A 158 -1.93 -2.67 -8.67
CA SER A 158 -3.30 -3.17 -8.70
C SER A 158 -4.08 -2.77 -7.45
N TYR A 159 -5.40 -2.87 -7.48
CA TYR A 159 -6.25 -2.63 -6.34
C TYR A 159 -7.42 -3.63 -6.26
N ASN A 160 -8.11 -3.66 -5.14
CA ASN A 160 -9.42 -4.31 -4.99
C ASN A 160 -10.36 -3.30 -4.33
N SER A 161 -11.55 -3.12 -4.91
CA SER A 161 -12.49 -2.09 -4.48
C SER A 161 -13.40 -2.50 -3.32
N SER A 162 -13.42 -3.77 -2.91
CA SER A 162 -14.32 -4.31 -1.89
C SER A 162 -13.71 -5.56 -1.26
N LEU A 163 -12.90 -5.36 -0.21
CA LEU A 163 -12.18 -6.45 0.43
C LEU A 163 -12.73 -6.71 1.82
N LYS A 164 -13.31 -7.90 2.06
CA LYS A 164 -13.76 -8.31 3.40
C LYS A 164 -12.63 -8.24 4.41
N ALA A 165 -12.93 -7.80 5.63
CA ALA A 165 -11.97 -7.93 6.72
C ALA A 165 -11.49 -9.40 6.89
N GLY A 166 -10.22 -9.57 7.24
CA GLY A 166 -9.61 -10.89 7.45
C GLY A 166 -8.12 -10.94 7.16
N HIS A 167 -7.61 -12.17 7.06
CA HIS A 167 -6.19 -12.46 6.85
C HIS A 167 -5.92 -12.78 5.39
N TYR A 168 -4.82 -12.23 4.86
CA TYR A 168 -4.48 -12.28 3.45
C TYR A 168 -3.01 -12.61 3.24
N ARG A 169 -2.73 -13.17 2.07
CA ARG A 169 -1.37 -13.42 1.59
C ARG A 169 -1.20 -12.78 0.21
N LEU A 170 -0.21 -11.90 0.11
CA LEU A 170 0.27 -11.33 -1.13
C LEU A 170 1.49 -12.11 -1.62
N LYS A 171 1.49 -12.49 -2.90
CA LYS A 171 2.67 -12.91 -3.64
C LYS A 171 2.98 -11.85 -4.69
N LEU A 172 4.15 -11.23 -4.57
CA LEU A 172 4.59 -10.15 -5.44
C LEU A 172 5.96 -10.48 -6.04
N ARG A 173 6.11 -10.36 -7.35
CA ARG A 173 7.42 -10.47 -8.01
C ARG A 173 7.56 -9.37 -9.05
N ILE A 174 8.67 -8.63 -9.02
CA ILE A 174 8.94 -7.57 -10.01
C ILE A 174 9.86 -8.17 -11.07
N GLU A 175 9.30 -8.47 -12.24
CA GLU A 175 10.00 -9.14 -13.35
C GLU A 175 10.88 -8.19 -14.14
N LYS A 176 10.41 -6.96 -14.36
CA LYS A 176 11.06 -6.01 -15.26
C LYS A 176 11.27 -4.67 -14.58
N ASN A 177 12.47 -4.11 -14.78
CA ASN A 177 12.85 -2.76 -14.36
C ASN A 177 12.72 -2.52 -12.85
N ARG A 178 12.96 -3.57 -12.03
CA ARG A 178 13.04 -3.49 -10.56
C ARG A 178 14.04 -2.43 -10.09
N ASP A 179 15.16 -2.27 -10.78
CA ASP A 179 16.18 -1.26 -10.46
C ASP A 179 15.63 0.17 -10.43
N ALA A 180 14.58 0.48 -11.21
CA ALA A 180 13.95 1.79 -11.16
C ALA A 180 13.32 2.05 -9.78
N LEU A 181 12.70 1.03 -9.18
CA LEU A 181 12.12 1.09 -7.83
C LEU A 181 13.20 1.17 -6.76
N VAL A 182 14.27 0.39 -6.89
CA VAL A 182 15.41 0.42 -5.96
C VAL A 182 16.08 1.80 -5.96
N LYS A 183 16.36 2.36 -7.14
CA LYS A 183 16.95 3.71 -7.29
C LYS A 183 16.05 4.82 -6.72
N ALA A 184 14.73 4.63 -6.77
CA ALA A 184 13.76 5.54 -6.18
C ALA A 184 13.61 5.37 -4.66
N ASN A 185 14.35 4.43 -4.03
CA ASN A 185 14.15 4.04 -2.63
C ASN A 185 12.69 3.66 -2.33
N ALA A 186 12.02 3.05 -3.31
CA ALA A 186 10.62 2.67 -3.18
C ALA A 186 10.45 1.53 -2.18
N GLN A 187 9.39 1.60 -1.39
CA GLN A 187 8.95 0.55 -0.48
C GLN A 187 7.64 -0.04 -1.00
N ILE A 188 7.47 -1.35 -0.93
CA ILE A 188 6.18 -1.98 -1.16
C ILE A 188 5.17 -1.43 -0.15
N LEU A 189 3.97 -1.10 -0.62
CA LEU A 189 2.87 -0.58 0.16
C LEU A 189 1.61 -1.39 -0.10
N ILE A 190 0.92 -1.76 0.98
CA ILE A 190 -0.47 -2.20 0.96
C ILE A 190 -1.25 -1.20 1.80
N ALA A 191 -2.20 -0.48 1.20
CA ALA A 191 -2.91 0.61 1.88
C ALA A 191 -4.35 0.75 1.43
N TYR A 192 -5.13 1.45 2.25
CA TYR A 192 -6.44 1.96 1.85
C TYR A 192 -6.25 3.12 0.89
N PRO A 193 -6.95 3.17 -0.26
CA PRO A 193 -6.88 4.31 -1.16
C PRO A 193 -7.56 5.52 -0.53
N HIS A 194 -7.05 6.72 -0.85
CA HIS A 194 -7.70 7.97 -0.48
C HIS A 194 -9.13 7.99 -1.03
N LYS A 195 -10.11 8.21 -0.14
CA LYS A 195 -11.50 8.43 -0.56
C LYS A 195 -11.56 9.85 -1.12
N GLY A 196 -11.76 9.97 -2.44
CA GLY A 196 -12.06 11.25 -3.06
C GLY A 196 -13.26 11.91 -2.37
N LYS A 197 -13.22 13.24 -2.25
CA LYS A 197 -14.36 14.02 -1.76
C LYS A 197 -15.48 14.09 -2.80
#